data_AF-A0A519Q1Y2-F1
#
_entry.id   AF-A0A519Q1Y2-F1
#
_cell.length_a   1.000
_cell.length_b   1.000
_cell.length_c   1.000
_cell.angle_alpha   90.00
_cell.angle_beta   90.00
_cell.angle_gamma   90.00
#
_symmetry.space_group_name_H-M   'P 1'
#
loop_
_entity.id
_entity.type
_entity.pdbx_description
1 polymer ?
#
loop_
_entity_poly.entity_id
_entity_poly.type
_entity_poly.pdbx_seq_one_letter_code
_entity_poly.pdbx_strand_id
1 'polypeptide(L)'
;MHESGARAYSDLLVFLAAAGVVVPLFSRLKISPVLGFLGAGIFLGPDGLGRFVGDHPWLFWLTISDQAELHSLSELGVAFLLFMIGLELSWERLKAMRRLVFGLGMLQMLACTLVLGVAFRVMGQTFVSSAVLGMGLALSSTAVVMPVLAERGRLKGS
;
A
#
# COMPACT_ATOMS: atom_id res chain seq x y z
N MET A 1 -14.43 -18.73 -23.40
CA MET A 1 -14.50 -17.31 -22.99
C MET A 1 -15.41 -17.02 -21.78
N HIS A 2 -16.29 -17.94 -21.34
CA HIS A 2 -17.15 -17.70 -20.15
C HIS A 2 -16.49 -18.02 -18.78
N GLU A 3 -15.42 -18.81 -18.74
CA GLU A 3 -14.79 -19.23 -17.47
C GLU A 3 -13.88 -18.15 -16.84
N SER A 4 -13.34 -17.24 -17.65
CA SER A 4 -12.51 -16.13 -17.15
C SER A 4 -13.32 -15.09 -16.40
N GLY A 5 -14.53 -14.76 -16.87
CA GLY A 5 -15.41 -13.81 -16.18
C GLY A 5 -15.85 -14.30 -14.80
N ALA A 6 -16.18 -15.59 -14.65
CA ALA A 6 -16.61 -16.15 -13.37
C ALA A 6 -15.50 -16.11 -12.30
N ARG A 7 -14.23 -16.29 -12.70
CA ARG A 7 -13.07 -16.19 -11.80
C ARG A 7 -12.82 -14.76 -11.35
N ALA A 8 -12.92 -13.79 -12.26
CA ALA A 8 -12.80 -12.36 -11.96
C ALA A 8 -13.79 -11.89 -10.89
N TYR A 9 -15.06 -12.30 -10.99
CA TYR A 9 -16.07 -11.94 -9.99
C TYR A 9 -15.81 -12.61 -8.64
N SER A 10 -15.32 -13.85 -8.64
CA SER A 10 -14.95 -14.57 -7.42
C SER A 10 -13.82 -13.86 -6.67
N ASP A 11 -12.74 -13.49 -7.37
CA ASP A 11 -11.59 -12.81 -6.76
C ASP A 11 -11.96 -11.43 -6.22
N LEU A 12 -12.81 -10.68 -6.93
CA LEU A 12 -13.34 -9.40 -6.44
C LEU A 12 -14.20 -9.57 -5.18
N LEU A 13 -15.04 -10.60 -5.11
CA LEU A 13 -15.87 -10.90 -3.94
C LEU A 13 -15.02 -11.32 -2.74
N VAL A 14 -13.97 -12.12 -2.96
CA VAL A 14 -13.00 -12.49 -1.91
C VAL A 14 -12.26 -11.26 -1.42
N PHE A 15 -11.81 -10.38 -2.32
CA PHE A 15 -11.17 -9.13 -1.94
C PHE A 15 -12.10 -8.22 -1.13
N LEU A 16 -13.36 -8.07 -1.56
CA LEU A 16 -14.36 -7.26 -0.87
C LEU A 16 -14.73 -7.85 0.50
N ALA A 17 -14.86 -9.18 0.60
CA ALA A 17 -15.10 -9.88 1.85
C ALA A 17 -13.90 -9.76 2.80
N ALA A 18 -12.67 -9.94 2.29
CA ALA A 18 -11.45 -9.74 3.05
C ALA A 18 -11.35 -8.31 3.56
N ALA A 19 -11.62 -7.30 2.73
CA ALA A 19 -11.68 -5.90 3.14
C ALA A 19 -12.75 -5.67 4.22
N GLY A 20 -13.94 -6.24 4.03
CA GLY A 20 -15.05 -6.17 4.98
C GLY A 20 -14.78 -6.81 6.34
N VAL A 21 -13.85 -7.78 6.43
CA VAL A 21 -13.46 -8.44 7.68
C VAL A 21 -12.22 -7.81 8.30
N VAL A 22 -11.19 -7.55 7.50
CA VAL A 22 -9.89 -7.03 7.94
C VAL A 22 -10.03 -5.63 8.52
N VAL A 23 -10.80 -4.75 7.88
CA VAL A 23 -11.00 -3.37 8.35
C VAL A 23 -11.60 -3.32 9.76
N PRO A 24 -12.77 -3.93 10.05
CA PRO A 24 -13.33 -3.89 11.41
C PRO A 24 -12.47 -4.65 12.41
N LEU A 25 -11.86 -5.78 12.03
CA LEU A 25 -11.03 -6.56 12.93
C LEU A 25 -9.78 -5.77 13.39
N PHE A 26 -9.02 -5.21 12.45
CA PHE A 26 -7.80 -4.47 12.77
C PHE A 26 -8.10 -3.09 13.38
N SER A 27 -9.20 -2.46 13.00
CA SER A 27 -9.70 -1.24 13.65
C SER A 27 -10.04 -1.49 15.13
N ARG A 28 -10.67 -2.63 15.47
CA ARG A 28 -10.90 -3.02 16.87
C ARG A 28 -9.61 -3.28 17.64
N LEU A 29 -8.58 -3.79 16.98
CA LEU A 29 -7.25 -4.01 17.55
C LEU A 29 -6.41 -2.72 17.65
N LYS A 30 -6.93 -1.55 17.22
CA LYS A 30 -6.25 -0.25 17.16
C LYS A 30 -4.99 -0.21 16.26
N ILE A 31 -4.81 -1.21 15.40
CA ILE A 31 -3.72 -1.32 14.43
C ILE A 31 -4.06 -0.46 13.19
N SER A 32 -3.06 0.00 12.43
CA SER A 32 -3.31 0.67 11.15
C SER A 32 -3.96 -0.31 10.16
N PRO A 33 -5.11 0.03 9.52
CA PRO A 33 -5.75 -0.82 8.52
C PRO A 33 -4.80 -1.23 7.38
N VAL A 34 -3.85 -0.36 7.01
CA VAL A 34 -2.81 -0.63 5.99
C VAL A 34 -1.98 -1.88 6.33
N LEU A 35 -1.59 -2.04 7.60
CA LEU A 35 -0.85 -3.23 8.05
C LEU A 35 -1.74 -4.49 7.99
N GLY A 36 -3.04 -4.34 8.24
CA GLY A 36 -4.02 -5.41 8.09
C GLY A 36 -4.16 -5.86 6.65
N PHE A 37 -4.24 -4.92 5.70
CA PHE A 37 -4.30 -5.23 4.27
C PHE A 37 -3.00 -5.87 3.75
N LEU A 38 -1.82 -5.39 4.18
CA LEU A 38 -0.53 -6.01 3.84
C LEU A 38 -0.44 -7.44 4.39
N GLY A 39 -0.81 -7.64 5.65
CA GLY A 39 -0.86 -8.98 6.26
C GLY A 39 -1.86 -9.89 5.54
N ALA A 40 -3.06 -9.39 5.23
CA ALA A 40 -4.05 -10.13 4.48
C ALA A 40 -3.53 -10.52 3.09
N GLY A 41 -2.81 -9.65 2.38
CA GLY A 41 -2.18 -9.99 1.10
C GLY A 41 -1.12 -11.09 1.24
N ILE A 42 -0.32 -11.09 2.31
CA ILE A 42 0.66 -12.15 2.60
C ILE A 42 -0.05 -13.47 2.93
N PHE A 43 -1.11 -13.43 3.74
CA PHE A 43 -1.82 -14.64 4.19
C PHE A 43 -2.76 -15.21 3.12
N LEU A 44 -3.54 -14.38 2.43
CA LEU A 44 -4.52 -14.81 1.40
C LEU A 44 -3.90 -14.87 0.00
N GLY A 45 -2.65 -14.44 -0.17
CA GLY A 45 -1.93 -14.52 -1.43
C GLY A 45 -1.49 -15.93 -1.80
N PRO A 46 -1.00 -16.12 -3.04
CA PRO A 46 -0.62 -17.43 -3.58
C PRO A 46 0.51 -18.10 -2.77
N ASP A 47 1.46 -17.32 -2.24
CA ASP A 47 2.56 -17.81 -1.40
C ASP A 47 2.17 -18.11 0.06
N GLY A 48 0.99 -17.67 0.49
CA GLY A 48 0.46 -17.90 1.84
C GLY A 48 -0.45 -19.12 1.91
N LEU A 49 -1.73 -18.89 2.20
CA LEU A 49 -2.78 -19.92 2.22
C LEU A 49 -3.03 -20.54 0.85
N GLY A 50 -2.69 -19.82 -0.23
CA GLY A 50 -2.81 -20.33 -1.60
C GLY A 50 -1.95 -21.55 -1.90
N ARG A 51 -0.85 -21.73 -1.16
CA ARG A 51 0.01 -22.91 -1.28
C ARG A 51 -0.67 -24.20 -0.82
N PHE A 52 -1.64 -24.10 0.10
CA PHE A 52 -2.37 -25.25 0.66
C PHE A 52 -3.65 -25.59 -0.10
N VAL A 53 -3.97 -24.86 -1.17
CA VAL A 53 -5.11 -25.15 -2.05
C VAL A 53 -5.03 -26.55 -2.68
N GLY A 54 -3.80 -27.06 -2.89
CA GLY A 54 -3.58 -28.43 -3.37
C GLY A 54 -4.06 -29.52 -2.42
N ASP A 55 -3.88 -29.34 -1.10
CA ASP A 55 -4.28 -30.30 -0.06
C ASP A 55 -5.71 -30.07 0.45
N HIS A 56 -6.20 -28.84 0.32
CA HIS A 56 -7.51 -28.43 0.79
C HIS A 56 -8.22 -27.57 -0.28
N PRO A 57 -9.05 -28.21 -1.15
CA PRO A 57 -9.75 -27.54 -2.25
C PRO A 57 -10.69 -26.41 -1.79
N TRP A 58 -11.10 -26.44 -0.52
CA TRP A 58 -11.95 -25.42 0.10
C TRP A 58 -11.21 -24.12 0.44
N LEU A 59 -9.87 -24.08 0.39
CA LEU A 59 -9.12 -22.82 0.49
C LEU A 59 -9.09 -22.02 -0.80
N PHE A 60 -9.53 -22.60 -1.93
CA PHE A 60 -9.61 -21.91 -3.22
C PHE A 60 -10.56 -20.70 -3.15
N TRP A 61 -11.68 -20.82 -2.44
CA TRP A 61 -12.66 -19.72 -2.28
C TRP A 61 -12.17 -18.58 -1.37
N LEU A 62 -11.01 -18.73 -0.72
CA LEU A 62 -10.47 -17.79 0.25
C LEU A 62 -9.08 -17.25 -0.16
N THR A 63 -8.50 -17.81 -1.22
CA THR A 63 -7.20 -17.44 -1.75
C THR A 63 -7.36 -16.62 -3.02
N ILE A 64 -6.56 -15.56 -3.11
CA ILE A 64 -6.43 -14.74 -4.31
C ILE A 64 -5.48 -15.46 -5.28
N SER A 65 -5.97 -15.87 -6.44
CA SER A 65 -5.19 -16.67 -7.39
C SER A 65 -4.67 -15.87 -8.58
N ASP A 66 -5.34 -14.78 -8.96
CA ASP A 66 -4.92 -13.97 -10.13
C ASP A 66 -4.33 -12.61 -9.72
N GLN A 67 -3.02 -12.47 -9.90
CA GLN A 67 -2.31 -11.21 -9.66
C GLN A 67 -2.57 -10.16 -10.75
N ALA A 68 -2.97 -10.58 -11.97
CA ALA A 68 -3.07 -9.68 -13.11
C ALA A 68 -4.27 -8.73 -13.01
N GLU A 69 -5.43 -9.24 -12.58
CA GLU A 69 -6.63 -8.40 -12.44
C GLU A 69 -6.55 -7.45 -11.23
N LEU A 70 -5.95 -7.90 -10.13
CA LEU A 70 -5.70 -7.06 -8.97
C LEU A 70 -4.70 -5.94 -9.24
N HIS A 71 -3.77 -6.15 -10.17
CA HIS A 71 -2.81 -5.13 -10.57
C HIS A 71 -3.51 -3.91 -11.19
N SER A 72 -4.38 -4.11 -12.19
CA SER A 72 -5.12 -3.02 -12.83
C SER A 72 -6.07 -2.29 -11.85
N LEU A 73 -6.70 -3.01 -10.92
CA LEU A 73 -7.53 -2.38 -9.89
C LEU A 73 -6.67 -1.54 -8.92
N SER A 74 -5.48 -2.00 -8.58
CA SER A 74 -4.55 -1.28 -7.71
C SER A 74 -4.00 -0.02 -8.36
N GLU A 75 -3.68 -0.07 -9.65
CA GLU A 75 -3.26 1.11 -10.43
C GLU A 75 -4.36 2.18 -10.43
N LEU A 76 -5.61 1.78 -10.66
CA LEU A 76 -6.77 2.67 -10.61
C LEU A 76 -6.97 3.25 -9.19
N GLY A 77 -6.83 2.42 -8.15
CA GLY A 77 -6.93 2.86 -6.76
C GLY A 77 -5.87 3.89 -6.38
N VAL A 78 -4.61 3.67 -6.78
CA VAL A 78 -3.51 4.62 -6.57
C VAL A 78 -3.75 5.90 -7.37
N ALA A 79 -4.23 5.82 -8.62
CA ALA A 79 -4.58 6.99 -9.41
C ALA A 79 -5.66 7.85 -8.74
N PHE A 80 -6.73 7.22 -8.22
CA PHE A 80 -7.77 7.94 -7.48
C PHE A 80 -7.26 8.53 -6.16
N LEU A 81 -6.40 7.81 -5.43
CA LEU A 81 -5.79 8.34 -4.21
C LEU A 81 -4.95 9.59 -4.51
N LEU A 82 -4.08 9.54 -5.52
CA LEU A 82 -3.26 10.67 -5.93
C LEU A 82 -4.10 11.83 -6.45
N PHE A 83 -5.20 11.54 -7.15
CA PHE A 83 -6.16 12.56 -7.59
C PHE A 83 -6.84 13.24 -6.40
N MET A 84 -7.30 12.47 -5.42
CA MET A 84 -7.94 12.99 -4.20
C MET A 84 -6.97 13.85 -3.38
N ILE A 85 -5.73 13.40 -3.22
CA ILE A 85 -4.66 14.19 -2.59
C ILE A 85 -4.46 15.51 -3.34
N GLY A 86 -4.50 15.47 -4.68
CA GLY A 86 -4.42 16.67 -5.52
C GLY A 86 -5.58 17.65 -5.29
N LEU A 87 -6.81 17.15 -5.13
CA LEU A 87 -7.99 17.98 -4.83
C LEU A 87 -7.95 18.59 -3.43
N GLU A 88 -7.35 17.91 -2.46
CA GLU A 88 -7.20 18.43 -1.09
C GLU A 88 -6.11 19.50 -0.98
N LEU A 89 -5.15 19.49 -1.91
CA LEU A 89 -4.00 20.40 -1.92
C LEU A 89 -4.36 21.73 -2.61
N SER A 90 -4.76 22.73 -1.83
CA SER A 90 -4.90 24.10 -2.35
C SER A 90 -3.55 24.81 -2.52
N TRP A 91 -3.51 25.85 -3.36
CA TRP A 91 -2.32 26.68 -3.54
C TRP A 91 -1.83 27.31 -2.22
N GLU A 92 -2.76 27.75 -1.37
CA GLU A 92 -2.43 28.31 -0.06
C GLU A 92 -1.80 27.26 0.87
N ARG A 93 -2.35 26.02 0.89
CA ARG A 93 -1.79 24.91 1.67
C ARG A 93 -0.39 24.54 1.20
N LEU A 94 -0.16 24.46 -0.11
CA LEU A 94 1.16 24.20 -0.68
C LEU A 94 2.15 25.31 -0.29
N LYS A 95 1.75 26.57 -0.40
CA LYS A 95 2.61 27.71 -0.04
C LYS A 95 2.95 27.75 1.45
N ALA A 96 2.01 27.39 2.33
CA ALA A 96 2.23 27.28 3.77
C ALA A 96 3.24 26.15 4.09
N MET A 97 3.17 25.03 3.38
CA MET A 97 4.01 23.86 3.61
C MET A 97 5.31 23.84 2.79
N ARG A 98 5.53 24.79 1.86
CA ARG A 98 6.66 24.76 0.91
C ARG A 98 8.03 24.60 1.57
N ARG A 99 8.27 25.24 2.71
CA ARG A 99 9.56 25.13 3.43
C ARG A 99 9.73 23.76 4.07
N LEU A 100 8.64 23.15 4.52
CA LEU A 100 8.65 21.80 5.07
C LEU A 100 8.85 20.76 3.96
N VAL A 101 8.12 20.87 2.85
CA VAL A 101 8.18 19.92 1.74
C VAL A 101 9.47 20.07 0.93
N PHE A 102 9.78 21.28 0.44
CA PHE A 102 10.93 21.52 -0.41
C PHE A 102 12.23 21.78 0.36
N GLY A 103 12.17 22.19 1.63
CA GLY A 103 13.36 22.35 2.45
C GLY A 103 13.72 21.07 3.18
N LEU A 104 13.00 20.83 4.30
CA LEU A 104 13.23 19.69 5.18
C LEU A 104 12.99 18.35 4.47
N GLY A 105 11.92 18.22 3.68
CA GLY A 105 11.58 16.99 2.97
C GLY A 105 12.64 16.60 1.95
N MET A 106 13.14 17.54 1.14
CA MET A 106 14.24 17.24 0.21
C MET A 106 15.54 16.91 0.93
N LEU A 107 15.88 17.63 1.99
CA LEU A 107 17.08 17.34 2.78
C LEU A 107 17.00 15.95 3.44
N GLN A 108 15.86 15.62 4.03
CA GLN A 108 15.58 14.30 4.60
C GLN A 108 15.68 13.22 3.52
N MET A 109 15.08 13.45 2.35
CA MET A 109 15.12 12.50 1.23
C MET A 109 16.55 12.19 0.82
N LEU A 110 17.37 13.23 0.62
CA LEU A 110 18.77 13.08 0.22
C LEU A 110 19.59 12.38 1.32
N ALA A 111 19.41 12.78 2.58
CA ALA A 111 20.11 12.17 3.70
C ALA A 111 19.76 10.68 3.86
N CYS A 112 18.47 10.34 3.85
CA CYS A 112 18.01 8.95 3.94
C CYS A 112 18.48 8.12 2.73
N THR A 113 18.35 8.67 1.52
CA THR A 113 18.82 8.00 0.29
C THR A 113 20.31 7.74 0.34
N LEU A 114 21.11 8.68 0.86
CA LEU A 114 22.55 8.52 0.98
C LEU A 114 22.92 7.47 2.02
N VAL A 115 22.31 7.52 3.21
CA VAL A 115 22.57 6.53 4.27
C VAL A 115 22.17 5.13 3.83
N LEU A 116 20.97 4.96 3.28
CA LEU A 116 20.48 3.66 2.82
C LEU A 116 21.24 3.18 1.57
N GLY A 117 21.56 4.09 0.65
CA GLY A 117 22.34 3.79 -0.54
C GLY A 117 23.75 3.31 -0.21
N VAL A 118 24.42 3.94 0.77
CA VAL A 118 25.72 3.47 1.28
C VAL A 118 25.58 2.09 1.92
N ALA A 119 24.53 1.86 2.73
CA ALA A 119 24.28 0.56 3.32
C ALA A 119 24.12 -0.54 2.26
N PHE A 120 23.29 -0.32 1.23
CA PHE A 120 23.13 -1.27 0.12
C PHE A 120 24.41 -1.47 -0.69
N ARG A 121 25.21 -0.42 -0.86
CA ARG A 121 26.51 -0.51 -1.55
C ARG A 121 27.48 -1.42 -0.80
N VAL A 122 27.52 -1.32 0.53
CA VAL A 122 28.32 -2.19 1.40
C VAL A 122 27.82 -3.64 1.35
N MET A 123 26.52 -3.86 1.16
CA MET A 123 25.93 -5.19 0.93
C MET A 123 26.20 -5.75 -0.48
N GLY A 124 27.03 -5.09 -1.29
CA GLY A 124 27.46 -5.57 -2.60
C GLY A 124 26.56 -5.17 -3.77
N GLN A 125 25.54 -4.33 -3.54
CA GLN A 125 24.67 -3.86 -4.62
C GLN A 125 25.40 -2.90 -5.58
N THR A 126 24.92 -2.84 -6.83
CA THR A 126 25.42 -1.88 -7.82
C THR A 126 25.06 -0.45 -7.42
N PHE A 127 25.78 0.55 -7.96
CA PHE A 127 25.52 1.95 -7.64
C PHE A 127 24.08 2.35 -7.96
N VAL A 128 23.57 1.94 -9.13
CA VAL A 128 22.20 2.23 -9.57
C VAL A 128 21.17 1.55 -8.66
N SER A 129 21.33 0.25 -8.38
CA SER A 129 20.39 -0.49 -7.51
C SER A 129 20.35 0.09 -6.10
N SER A 130 21.52 0.42 -5.53
CA SER A 130 21.63 1.01 -4.19
C SER A 130 20.92 2.37 -4.11
N ALA A 131 21.08 3.22 -5.14
CA ALA A 131 20.42 4.51 -5.20
C ALA A 131 18.90 4.39 -5.34
N VAL A 132 18.43 3.47 -6.20
CA VAL A 132 16.99 3.23 -6.40
C VAL A 132 16.34 2.69 -5.13
N LEU A 133 16.96 1.71 -4.47
CA LEU A 133 16.46 1.14 -3.21
C LEU A 133 16.47 2.18 -2.08
N GLY A 134 17.56 2.95 -1.96
CA GLY A 134 17.66 4.03 -0.97
C GLY A 134 16.59 5.10 -1.14
N MET A 135 16.34 5.51 -2.39
CA MET A 135 15.31 6.51 -2.71
C MET A 135 13.89 5.97 -2.49
N GLY A 136 13.62 4.73 -2.91
CA GLY A 136 12.33 4.07 -2.73
C GLY A 136 11.94 3.95 -1.26
N LEU A 137 12.89 3.56 -0.40
CA LEU A 137 12.66 3.49 1.04
C LEU A 137 12.55 4.87 1.71
N ALA A 138 13.29 5.88 1.22
CA ALA A 138 13.22 7.24 1.75
C ALA A 138 11.87 7.94 1.48
N LEU A 139 11.17 7.59 0.40
CA LEU A 139 9.85 8.14 0.02
C LEU A 139 8.69 7.68 0.93
N SER A 140 8.86 6.62 1.72
CA SER A 140 7.75 5.85 2.30
C SER A 140 6.93 6.54 3.42
N SER A 141 7.38 7.66 4.01
CA SER A 141 6.83 8.11 5.30
C SER A 141 5.77 9.22 5.24
N THR A 142 5.53 9.88 4.11
CA THR A 142 4.58 11.02 4.01
C THR A 142 3.31 10.71 3.24
N ALA A 143 3.39 9.92 2.16
CA ALA A 143 2.23 9.56 1.33
C ALA A 143 1.25 8.61 2.03
N VAL A 144 1.74 7.75 2.92
CA VAL A 144 0.92 6.75 3.64
C VAL A 144 0.37 7.30 4.95
N VAL A 145 1.12 8.14 5.65
CA VAL A 145 0.74 8.61 6.99
C VAL A 145 -0.35 9.68 6.95
N MET A 146 -0.33 10.60 5.97
CA MET A 146 -1.32 11.67 5.89
C MET A 146 -2.76 11.16 5.66
N PRO A 147 -3.03 10.23 4.72
CA PRO A 147 -4.36 9.65 4.56
C PRO A 147 -4.80 8.82 5.77
N VAL A 148 -3.88 8.06 6.39
CA VAL A 148 -4.17 7.27 7.60
C VAL A 148 -4.49 8.18 8.79
N LEU A 149 -3.82 9.34 8.90
CA LEU A 149 -4.10 10.33 9.92
C LEU A 149 -5.42 11.06 9.65
N ALA A 150 -5.81 11.26 8.39
CA ALA A 150 -7.12 11.77 7.99
C ALA A 150 -8.25 10.76 8.30
N GLU A 151 -8.04 9.46 8.02
CA GLU A 151 -8.97 8.37 8.42
C GLU A 151 -9.12 8.29 9.94
N ARG A 152 -8.02 8.45 10.69
CA ARG A 152 -8.04 8.51 12.16
C ARG A 152 -8.60 9.83 12.69
N GLY A 153 -8.50 10.91 11.91
CA GLY A 153 -9.05 12.24 12.15
C GLY A 153 -10.54 12.34 11.86
N ARG A 154 -11.32 11.34 12.29
CA ARG A 154 -12.78 11.40 12.30
C ARG A 154 -13.22 12.72 12.93
N LEU A 155 -13.78 13.54 12.05
CA LEU A 155 -14.46 14.80 12.27
C LEU A 155 -15.37 14.75 13.50
N LYS A 156 -15.26 15.79 14.34
CA LYS A 156 -16.30 16.42 15.17
C LYS A 156 -17.51 15.55 15.49
N GLY A 157 -17.54 15.02 16.71
CA GLY A 157 -18.75 14.64 17.42
C GLY A 157 -18.77 15.32 18.79
N SER A 158 -19.12 16.60 18.81
CA SER A 158 -19.77 17.29 19.93
C SER A 158 -20.78 18.26 19.35
#